data_AF-A0A969H388-F1
#
_entry.id   AF-A0A969H388-F1
#
_cell.length_a   1.000
_cell.length_b   1.000
_cell.length_c   1.000
_cell.angle_alpha   90.00
_cell.angle_beta   90.00
_cell.angle_gamma   90.00
#
_symmetry.space_group_name_H-M   'P 1'
#
loop_
_entity.id
_entity.type
_entity.pdbx_description
1 polymer ?
#
loop_
_entity_poly.entity_id
_entity_poly.type
_entity_poly.pdbx_seq_one_letter_code
_entity_poly.pdbx_strand_id
1 'polypeptide(L)' 'MISQIRRAATSIPLNIAEGAGNDSNQEFCRFLQYALRSGYEVMTAIHIGRVLLF' A
#
# COMPACT_ATOMS: atom_id res chain seq x y z
N MET A 1 -6.54 -9.15 11.30
CA MET A 1 -5.84 -7.85 11.19
C MET A 1 -4.39 -7.99 10.71
N ILE A 2 -3.55 -8.81 11.37
CA ILE A 2 -2.14 -9.03 10.95
C ILE A 2 -2.01 -9.47 9.47
N SER A 3 -2.86 -10.41 9.02
CA SER A 3 -2.87 -10.85 7.62
C SER A 3 -3.24 -9.73 6.63
N GLN A 4 -4.12 -8.81 7.02
CA GLN A 4 -4.50 -7.65 6.21
C GLN A 4 -3.36 -6.64 6.12
N ILE A 5 -2.73 -6.32 7.26
CA ILE A 5 -1.55 -5.43 7.31
C ILE A 5 -0.43 -5.98 6.44
N ARG A 6 -0.13 -7.28 6.53
CA ARG A 6 0.93 -7.90 5.73
C ARG A 6 0.64 -7.81 4.23
N ARG A 7 -0.60 -8.08 3.81
CA ARG A 7 -0.99 -7.95 2.39
C ARG A 7 -0.89 -6.51 1.89
N ALA A 8 -1.45 -5.56 2.64
CA ALA A 8 -1.39 -4.14 2.28
C ALA A 8 0.06 -3.63 2.23
N ALA A 9 0.90 -4.00 3.21
CA ALA A 9 2.30 -3.61 3.22
C ALA A 9 3.10 -4.22 2.07
N THR A 10 2.86 -5.49 1.71
CA THR A 10 3.47 -6.13 0.54
C THR A 10 2.99 -5.50 -0.78
N SER A 11 1.75 -5.03 -0.85
CA SER A 11 1.18 -4.38 -2.04
C SER A 11 1.89 -3.07 -2.41
N ILE A 12 2.45 -2.34 -1.43
CA ILE A 12 3.15 -1.07 -1.67
C ILE A 12 4.35 -1.24 -2.61
N PRO A 13 5.39 -2.05 -2.29
CA PRO A 13 6.53 -2.23 -3.19
C PRO A 13 6.16 -2.95 -4.49
N LEU A 14 5.15 -3.85 -4.47
CA LEU A 14 4.70 -4.53 -5.69
C LEU A 14 4.10 -3.56 -6.71
N ASN A 15 3.22 -2.65 -6.28
CA ASN A 15 2.66 -1.62 -7.17
C ASN A 15 3.75 -0.66 -7.69
N ILE A 16 4.74 -0.30 -6.87
CA ILE A 16 5.86 0.54 -7.31
C ILE A 16 6.68 -0.18 -8.39
N ALA A 17 7.02 -1.46 -8.18
CA ALA A 17 7.78 -2.26 -9.13
C ALA A 17 7.01 -2.48 -10.45
N GLU A 18 5.72 -2.78 -10.36
CA GLU A 18 4.84 -2.94 -11.53
C GLU A 18 4.73 -1.63 -12.30
N GLY A 19 4.53 -0.51 -11.59
CA GLY A 19 4.50 0.82 -12.18
C GLY A 19 5.78 1.20 -12.91
N ALA A 20 6.95 0.90 -12.32
CA ALA A 20 8.26 1.18 -12.89
C ALA A 20 8.56 0.34 -14.14
N GLY A 21 7.84 -0.76 -14.37
CA GLY A 21 7.94 -1.58 -15.58
C GLY A 21 7.15 -1.06 -16.78
N ASN A 22 6.38 0.03 -16.64
CA ASN A 22 5.57 0.59 -17.73
C ASN A 22 6.31 1.69 -18.50
N ASP A 23 5.96 1.83 -19.79
CA ASP A 23 6.62 2.76 -20.71
C ASP A 23 6.15 4.23 -20.57
N SER A 24 5.13 4.49 -19.74
CA SER A 24 4.52 5.81 -19.60
C SER A 24 4.59 6.33 -18.16
N ASN A 25 5.05 7.58 -18.00
CA ASN A 25 4.99 8.31 -16.74
C ASN A 25 3.57 8.38 -16.17
N GLN A 26 2.55 8.49 -17.03
CA GLN A 26 1.16 8.54 -16.59
C GLN A 26 0.75 7.23 -15.91
N GLU A 27 1.20 6.11 -16.47
CA GLU A 27 0.92 4.79 -15.92
C GLU A 27 1.71 4.54 -14.64
N PHE A 28 2.99 4.93 -14.61
CA PHE A 28 3.77 4.87 -13.38
C PHE A 28 3.11 5.70 -12.25
N CYS A 29 2.65 6.92 -12.54
CA CYS A 29 1.90 7.74 -11.58
C CYS A 29 0.64 7.04 -11.05
N ARG A 30 -0.10 6.32 -11.91
CA ARG A 30 -1.28 5.55 -11.51
C ARG A 30 -0.92 4.43 -10.51
N PHE A 31 0.17 3.72 -10.76
CA PHE A 31 0.69 2.70 -9.86
C PHE A 31 1.22 3.26 -8.54
N LEU A 32 1.84 4.45 -8.56
CA LEU A 32 2.19 5.17 -7.32
C LEU A 32 0.95 5.53 -6.49
N GLN A 33 -0.17 5.89 -7.13
CA GLN A 33 -1.43 6.11 -6.42
C GLN A 33 -2.03 4.84 -5.80
N TYR A 34 -1.81 3.67 -6.42
CA TYR A 34 -2.19 2.38 -5.83
C TYR A 34 -1.31 2.06 -4.61
N ALA A 35 0.01 2.22 -4.74
CA ALA A 35 0.95 2.06 -3.62
C ALA A 35 0.61 2.98 -2.43
N LEU A 36 0.29 4.24 -2.70
CA LEU A 36 -0.11 5.20 -1.68
C LEU A 36 -1.39 4.77 -0.94
N ARG A 37 -2.39 4.26 -1.68
CA ARG A 37 -3.63 3.72 -1.09
C ARG A 37 -3.36 2.55 -0.16
N SER A 38 -2.53 1.60 -0.57
CA SER A 38 -2.11 0.50 0.32
C SER A 38 -1.36 1.02 1.56
N GLY A 39 -0.59 2.11 1.44
CA GLY A 39 0.01 2.81 2.58
C GLY A 39 -1.03 3.31 3.59
N TYR A 40 -2.12 3.93 3.11
CA TYR A 40 -3.22 4.35 3.98
C TYR A 40 -3.91 3.20 4.69
N GLU A 41 -4.08 2.05 4.02
CA GLU A 41 -4.65 0.85 4.63
C GLU A 41 -3.78 0.32 5.78
N VAL A 42 -2.45 0.27 5.59
CA VAL A 42 -1.50 -0.12 6.63
C VAL A 42 -1.60 0.83 7.83
N MET A 43 -1.54 2.13 7.60
CA MET A 43 -1.62 3.15 8.65
C MET A 43 -2.92 3.05 9.45
N THR A 44 -4.04 2.86 8.76
CA THR A 44 -5.36 2.70 9.37
C THR A 44 -5.41 1.45 10.24
N ALA A 45 -4.94 0.31 9.73
CA ALA A 45 -4.94 -0.94 10.47
C ALA A 45 -4.01 -0.92 11.70
N ILE A 46 -2.87 -0.24 11.62
CA ILE A 46 -1.98 -0.01 12.76
C ILE A 46 -2.66 0.89 13.79
N HIS A 47 -3.31 1.98 13.35
CA HIS A 47 -4.02 2.88 14.25
C HIS A 47 -5.16 2.16 14.99
N ILE A 48 -5.99 1.40 14.28
CA ILE A 48 -7.03 0.55 14.89
C ILE A 48 -6.42 -0.45 15.87
N GLY A 49 -5.33 -1.11 15.48
CA GLY A 49 -4.62 -2.03 16.37
C GLY A 49 -4.12 -1.37 17.66
N ARG A 50 -3.66 -0.12 17.58
CA ARG A 50 -3.24 0.64 18.77
C ARG A 50 -4.42 1.06 19.65
N VAL A 51 -5.52 1.50 19.06
CA VAL A 51 -6.70 2.02 19.78
C VAL A 51 -7.55 0.90 20.39
N LEU A 52 -7.55 -0.31 19.81
CA LEU A 52 -8.36 -1.43 20.30
C LEU A 52 -7.61 -2.38 21.24
N LEU A 53 -6.27 -2.32 21.29
CA LEU A 53 -5.43 -3.22 22.11
C LEU A 53 -4.80 -2.52 23.33
N PHE A 54 -5.03 -1.22 23.49
CA PHE A 54 -4.68 -0.39 24.65
C PHE A 54 -5.79 0.61 24.91
#